data_AF-A0A951ZAQ3-F1
#
_entry.id   AF-A0A951ZAQ3-F1
#
_cell.length_a   1.000
_cell.length_b   1.000
_cell.length_c   1.000
_cell.angle_alpha   90.00
_cell.angle_beta   90.00
_cell.angle_gamma   90.00
#
_symmetry.space_group_name_H-M   'P 1'
#
loop_
_entity.id
_entity.type
_entity.pdbx_description
1 polymer ?
#
loop_
_entity_poly.entity_id
_entity_poly.type
_entity_poly.pdbx_seq_one_letter_code
_entity_poly.pdbx_strand_id
1 'polypeptide(L)'
;MIISIPPLLAALLAAIATIFVIATSALLTGWRAVRRSARAASAIRIVELRLTESEAALAACNARLAELLAERERERAIPARPGLRQAVALSRHGASTDELVDTCRIGQNEARLIQMLYGNRGTPASGTDAGVH
;
A
#
# COMPACT_ATOMS: atom_id res chain seq x y z
N MET A 1 -12.39 -84.81 13.91
CA MET A 1 -12.76 -84.43 15.29
C MET A 1 -13.21 -82.98 15.23
N ILE A 2 -14.53 -82.73 15.21
CA ILE A 2 -15.10 -81.37 15.07
C ILE A 2 -15.15 -80.75 16.47
N ILE A 3 -14.39 -79.68 16.70
CA ILE A 3 -14.41 -78.93 17.95
C ILE A 3 -15.68 -78.06 17.94
N SER A 4 -16.77 -78.55 18.54
CA SER A 4 -17.98 -77.74 18.76
C SER A 4 -17.71 -76.72 19.87
N ILE A 5 -17.55 -75.47 19.47
CA ILE A 5 -17.46 -74.35 20.42
C ILE A 5 -18.87 -74.07 20.95
N PRO A 6 -19.08 -73.97 22.28
CA PRO A 6 -20.40 -73.68 22.81
C PRO A 6 -20.82 -72.25 22.42
N PRO A 7 -22.11 -72.02 22.09
CA PRO A 7 -22.59 -70.76 21.52
C PRO A 7 -22.35 -69.55 22.43
N LEU A 8 -22.29 -69.76 23.75
CA LEU A 8 -21.97 -68.71 24.74
C LEU A 8 -20.52 -68.20 24.62
N LEU A 9 -19.56 -69.08 24.34
CA LEU A 9 -18.16 -68.68 24.11
C LEU A 9 -18.02 -67.89 22.81
N ALA A 10 -18.72 -68.30 21.75
CA ALA A 10 -18.75 -67.57 20.49
C ALA A 10 -19.35 -66.16 20.65
N ALA A 11 -20.44 -66.03 21.40
CA ALA A 11 -21.07 -64.73 21.68
C ALA A 11 -20.16 -63.80 22.50
N LEU A 12 -19.47 -64.32 23.51
CA LEU A 12 -18.54 -63.54 24.32
C LEU A 12 -17.33 -63.04 23.52
N LEU A 13 -16.75 -63.90 22.69
CA LEU A 13 -15.65 -63.51 21.79
C LEU A 13 -16.09 -62.46 20.77
N ALA A 14 -17.31 -62.58 20.23
CA ALA A 14 -17.88 -61.58 19.32
C ALA A 14 -18.08 -60.23 20.01
N ALA A 15 -18.57 -60.21 21.25
CA ALA A 15 -18.75 -58.97 22.02
C ALA A 15 -17.41 -58.29 22.35
N ILE A 16 -16.37 -59.06 22.68
CA ILE A 16 -15.02 -58.51 22.92
C ILE A 16 -14.46 -57.93 21.62
N ALA A 17 -14.63 -58.64 20.51
CA ALA A 17 -14.16 -58.18 19.20
C ALA A 17 -14.84 -56.86 18.78
N THR A 18 -16.16 -56.73 18.99
CA THR A 18 -16.88 -55.48 18.66
C THR A 18 -16.41 -54.32 19.55
N ILE A 19 -16.25 -54.52 20.86
CA ILE A 19 -15.72 -53.49 21.76
C ILE A 19 -14.31 -53.05 21.34
N PHE A 20 -13.45 -54.01 20.97
CA PHE A 20 -12.10 -53.71 20.51
C PHE A 20 -12.09 -52.90 19.21
N VAL A 21 -12.98 -53.22 18.25
CA VAL A 21 -13.13 -52.47 17.00
C VAL A 21 -13.65 -51.05 17.26
N ILE A 22 -14.61 -50.89 18.17
CA ILE A 22 -15.13 -49.56 18.56
C ILE A 22 -14.03 -48.73 19.24
N ALA A 23 -13.30 -49.31 20.19
CA ALA A 23 -12.23 -48.60 20.91
C ALA A 23 -11.08 -48.19 19.99
N THR A 24 -10.64 -49.08 19.09
CA THR A 24 -9.57 -48.77 18.14
C THR A 24 -10.00 -47.73 17.11
N SER A 25 -11.22 -47.82 16.58
CA SER A 25 -11.75 -46.81 15.65
C SER A 25 -11.92 -45.45 16.31
N ALA A 26 -12.40 -45.39 17.56
CA ALA A 26 -12.50 -44.15 18.34
C ALA A 26 -11.13 -43.51 18.62
N LEU A 27 -10.12 -44.32 18.93
CA LEU A 27 -8.75 -43.84 19.13
C LEU A 27 -8.15 -43.27 17.84
N LEU A 28 -8.38 -43.95 16.71
CA LEU A 28 -7.92 -43.51 15.39
C LEU A 28 -8.62 -42.22 14.92
N THR A 29 -9.93 -42.08 15.14
CA THR A 29 -10.67 -40.85 14.81
C THR A 29 -10.25 -39.70 15.72
N GLY A 30 -10.08 -39.94 17.02
CA GLY A 30 -9.55 -38.97 17.98
C GLY A 30 -8.16 -38.47 17.58
N TRP A 31 -7.24 -39.37 17.24
CA TRP A 31 -5.89 -38.98 16.81
C TRP A 31 -5.89 -38.17 15.52
N ARG A 32 -6.77 -38.52 14.56
CA ARG A 32 -6.94 -37.75 13.33
C ARG A 32 -7.52 -36.36 13.60
N ALA A 33 -8.46 -36.23 14.53
CA ALA A 33 -9.02 -34.93 14.93
C ALA A 33 -7.95 -34.03 15.57
N VAL A 34 -7.13 -34.57 16.48
CA VAL A 34 -6.01 -33.84 17.11
C VAL A 34 -4.95 -33.43 16.08
N ARG A 35 -4.62 -34.31 15.12
CA ARG A 35 -3.69 -33.93 14.03
C ARG A 35 -4.25 -32.83 13.14
N ARG A 36 -5.57 -32.81 12.89
CA ARG A 36 -6.21 -31.74 12.11
C ARG A 36 -6.18 -30.42 12.88
N SER A 37 -6.48 -30.42 14.18
CA SER A 37 -6.42 -29.21 15.01
C SER A 37 -4.99 -28.68 15.16
N ALA A 38 -3.98 -29.56 15.28
CA ALA A 38 -2.58 -29.16 15.32
C ALA A 38 -2.13 -28.43 14.04
N ARG A 39 -2.56 -28.92 12.86
CA ARG A 39 -2.29 -28.26 11.58
C ARG A 39 -3.00 -26.91 11.49
N ALA A 40 -4.28 -26.83 11.88
CA ALA A 40 -5.03 -25.58 11.91
C ALA A 40 -4.36 -24.56 12.86
N ALA A 41 -3.94 -24.99 14.05
CA ALA A 41 -3.25 -24.13 15.01
C ALA A 41 -1.92 -23.60 14.46
N SER A 42 -1.13 -24.43 13.75
CA SER A 42 0.10 -23.96 13.09
C SER A 42 -0.18 -22.94 11.98
N ALA A 43 -1.26 -23.14 11.20
CA ALA A 43 -1.63 -22.20 10.15
C ALA A 43 -2.11 -20.86 10.73
N ILE A 44 -2.89 -20.89 11.82
CA ILE A 44 -3.35 -19.69 12.53
C ILE A 44 -2.14 -18.88 13.03
N ARG A 45 -1.15 -19.52 13.66
CA ARG A 45 0.06 -18.83 14.15
C ARG A 45 0.85 -18.14 13.02
N ILE A 46 0.92 -18.76 11.84
CA ILE A 46 1.59 -18.15 10.69
C ILE A 46 0.82 -16.92 10.23
N VAL A 47 -0.52 -17.00 10.18
CA VAL A 47 -1.37 -15.86 9.80
C VAL A 47 -1.27 -14.74 10.82
N GLU A 48 -1.27 -15.04 12.12
CA GLU A 48 -1.06 -14.05 13.19
C GLU A 48 0.29 -13.34 13.04
N LEU A 49 1.37 -14.09 12.80
CA LEU A 49 2.69 -13.51 12.55
C LEU A 49 2.66 -12.55 11.35
N ARG A 50 2.08 -12.98 10.23
CA ARG A 50 1.95 -12.15 9.01
C ARG A 50 1.10 -10.91 9.24
N LEU A 51 0.05 -11.03 10.05
CA LEU A 51 -0.80 -9.91 10.43
C LEU A 51 0.01 -8.87 11.22
N THR A 52 0.76 -9.31 12.24
CA THR A 52 1.61 -8.40 13.03
C THR A 52 2.71 -7.74 12.21
N GLU A 53 3.33 -8.46 11.26
CA GLU A 53 4.29 -7.89 10.31
C GLU A 53 3.64 -6.81 9.43
N SER A 54 2.42 -7.07 8.94
CA SER A 54 1.68 -6.13 8.10
C SER A 54 1.24 -4.87 8.85
N GLU A 55 0.80 -5.03 10.11
CA GLU A 55 0.43 -3.92 10.99
C GLU A 55 1.65 -3.04 11.29
N ALA A 56 2.81 -3.64 11.57
CA ALA A 56 4.05 -2.90 11.78
C ALA A 56 4.49 -2.13 10.51
N ALA A 57 4.35 -2.73 9.33
CA ALA A 57 4.65 -2.07 8.06
C ALA A 57 3.71 -0.89 7.78
N LEU A 58 2.41 -1.05 8.06
CA LEU A 58 1.41 0.02 7.93
C LEU A 58 1.70 1.17 8.90
N ALA A 59 2.05 0.87 10.15
CA ALA A 59 2.43 1.89 11.13
C ALA A 59 3.66 2.69 10.67
N ALA A 60 4.68 2.01 10.14
CA ALA A 60 5.87 2.66 9.59
C ALA A 60 5.56 3.54 8.36
N CYS A 61 4.67 3.08 7.47
CA CYS A 61 4.22 3.85 6.31
C CYS A 61 3.44 5.11 6.74
N ASN A 62 2.52 4.98 7.69
CA ASN A 62 1.75 6.10 8.24
C ASN A 62 2.65 7.13 8.92
N ALA A 63 3.68 6.69 9.65
CA ALA A 63 4.67 7.60 10.25
C ALA A 63 5.42 8.42 9.18
N ARG A 64 5.87 7.77 8.09
CA ARG A 64 6.51 8.47 6.96
C ARG A 64 5.55 9.43 6.26
N LEU A 65 4.29 9.05 6.08
CA LEU A 65 3.29 9.95 5.50
C LEU A 65 3.05 11.16 6.40
N ALA A 66 2.96 10.98 7.71
CA ALA A 66 2.82 12.08 8.66
C ALA A 66 4.03 13.02 8.62
N GLU A 67 5.25 12.49 8.51
CA GLU A 67 6.47 13.27 8.37
C GLU A 67 6.48 14.09 7.06
N LEU A 68 6.13 13.46 5.93
CA LEU A 68 6.03 14.14 4.64
C LEU A 68 4.96 15.22 4.63
N LEU A 69 3.82 14.98 5.29
CA LEU A 69 2.77 15.98 5.43
C LEU A 69 3.22 17.15 6.30
N ALA A 70 3.90 16.88 7.42
CA ALA A 70 4.47 17.93 8.27
C ALA A 70 5.51 18.77 7.50
N GLU A 71 6.34 18.14 6.67
CA GLU A 71 7.31 18.87 5.83
C GLU A 71 6.60 19.71 4.76
N ARG A 72 5.55 19.17 4.13
CA ARG A 72 4.70 19.94 3.19
C ARG A 72 3.99 21.10 3.85
N GLU A 73 3.53 20.94 5.09
CA GLU A 73 2.91 22.03 5.85
C GLU A 73 3.94 23.11 6.19
N ARG A 74 5.18 22.73 6.56
CA ARG A 74 6.29 23.68 6.74
C ARG A 74 6.60 24.43 5.44
N GLU A 75 6.69 23.73 4.31
CA GLU A 75 6.90 24.35 2.99
C GLU A 75 5.76 25.29 2.61
N ARG A 76 4.50 24.92 2.87
CA ARG A 76 3.32 25.77 2.62
C ARG A 76 3.25 26.96 3.57
N ALA A 77 3.74 26.80 4.80
CA ALA A 77 3.84 27.88 5.78
C ALA A 77 4.96 28.88 5.45
N ILE A 78 5.88 28.55 4.53
CA ILE A 78 6.74 29.56 3.91
C ILE A 78 5.81 30.45 3.06
N PRO A 79 5.62 31.72 3.45
CA PRO A 79 4.74 32.60 2.71
C PRO A 79 5.22 32.64 1.26
N ALA A 80 4.33 32.30 0.33
CA ALA A 80 4.58 32.43 -1.10
C ALA A 80 5.20 33.81 -1.34
N ARG A 81 6.50 33.85 -1.66
CA ARG A 81 7.25 35.11 -1.71
C ARG A 81 6.44 36.07 -2.57
N PRO A 82 6.10 37.28 -2.09
CA PRO A 82 5.27 38.21 -2.86
C PRO A 82 5.83 38.46 -4.27
N GLY A 83 7.17 38.39 -4.41
CA GLY A 83 7.87 38.44 -5.69
C GLY A 83 7.50 37.32 -6.67
N LEU A 84 7.13 36.12 -6.22
CA LEU A 84 6.73 35.01 -7.11
C LEU A 84 5.37 35.28 -7.77
N ARG A 85 4.38 35.76 -7.00
CA ARG A 85 3.06 36.10 -7.56
C ARG A 85 3.17 37.25 -8.56
N GLN A 86 4.00 38.23 -8.24
CA GLN A 86 4.29 39.36 -9.12
C GLN A 86 5.05 38.91 -10.39
N ALA A 87 6.03 38.02 -10.26
CA ALA A 87 6.77 37.44 -11.37
C ALA A 87 5.88 36.62 -12.31
N VAL A 88 4.94 35.82 -11.77
CA VAL A 88 3.96 35.08 -12.58
C VAL A 88 3.02 36.04 -13.33
N ALA A 89 2.58 37.12 -12.69
CA ALA A 89 1.75 38.14 -13.35
C ALA A 89 2.52 38.82 -14.50
N LEU A 90 3.76 39.27 -14.26
CA LEU A 90 4.61 39.90 -15.27
C LEU A 90 4.94 38.94 -16.43
N SER A 91 5.25 37.68 -16.14
CA SER A 91 5.54 36.68 -17.16
C SER A 91 4.33 36.39 -18.07
N ARG A 92 3.11 36.41 -17.51
CA ARG A 92 1.86 36.33 -18.31
C ARG A 92 1.64 37.55 -19.20
N HIS A 93 2.15 38.71 -18.82
CA HIS A 93 2.16 39.92 -19.63
C HIS A 93 3.34 40.01 -20.62
N GLY A 94 4.17 38.96 -20.70
CA GLY A 94 5.27 38.88 -21.66
C GLY A 94 6.58 39.50 -21.18
N ALA A 95 6.72 39.80 -19.89
CA ALA A 95 7.97 40.31 -19.33
C ALA A 95 9.13 39.34 -19.61
N SER A 96 10.32 39.89 -19.87
CA SER A 96 11.50 39.08 -20.15
C SER A 96 12.11 38.46 -18.89
N THR A 97 12.93 37.43 -19.04
CA THR A 97 13.62 36.78 -17.91
C THR A 97 14.46 37.76 -17.09
N ASP A 98 15.13 38.71 -17.74
CA ASP A 98 15.96 39.73 -17.06
C ASP A 98 15.10 40.73 -16.30
N GLU A 99 13.95 41.12 -16.86
CA GLU A 99 12.98 42.02 -16.23
C GLU A 99 12.32 41.39 -14.99
N LEU A 100 12.09 40.08 -15.01
CA LEU A 100 11.62 39.32 -13.86
C LEU A 100 12.68 39.27 -12.73
N VAL A 101 13.96 39.09 -13.07
CA VAL A 101 15.06 39.10 -12.09
C VAL A 101 15.19 40.47 -11.43
N ASP A 102 15.16 41.54 -12.23
CA ASP A 102 15.35 42.91 -11.74
C ASP A 102 14.14 43.39 -10.90
N THR A 103 12.92 43.14 -11.40
CA THR A 103 11.69 43.65 -10.76
C THR A 103 11.25 42.84 -9.56
N CYS A 104 11.38 41.51 -9.61
CA CYS A 104 10.88 40.62 -8.56
C CYS A 104 11.98 40.13 -7.61
N ARG A 105 13.25 40.52 -7.85
CA ARG A 105 14.42 40.10 -7.06
C ARG A 105 14.52 38.58 -6.88
N ILE A 106 14.17 37.85 -7.93
CA ILE A 106 14.24 36.38 -7.99
C ILE A 106 15.51 35.94 -8.71
N GLY A 107 15.95 34.70 -8.47
CA GLY A 107 17.15 34.17 -9.12
C GLY A 107 16.95 33.94 -10.62
N GLN A 108 18.03 34.02 -11.42
CA GLN A 108 18.00 33.77 -12.87
C GLN A 108 17.36 32.42 -13.25
N ASN A 109 17.66 31.36 -12.48
CA ASN A 109 17.06 30.04 -12.69
C ASN A 109 15.56 30.03 -12.40
N GLU A 110 15.11 30.77 -11.39
CA GLU A 110 13.70 30.88 -11.01
C GLU A 110 12.92 31.69 -12.06
N ALA A 111 13.48 32.81 -12.52
CA ALA A 111 12.91 33.61 -13.60
C ALA A 111 12.77 32.81 -14.91
N ARG A 112 13.79 32.03 -15.28
CA ARG A 112 13.76 31.18 -16.48
C ARG A 112 12.69 30.09 -16.38
N LEU A 113 12.50 29.52 -15.20
CA LEU A 113 11.47 28.51 -14.94
C LEU A 113 10.07 29.11 -15.02
N ILE A 114 9.86 30.30 -14.44
CA ILE A 114 8.59 31.05 -14.51
C ILE A 114 8.26 31.39 -15.96
N GLN A 115 9.22 31.88 -16.74
CA GLN A 115 9.06 32.14 -18.16
C GLN A 115 8.69 30.88 -18.96
N MET A 116 9.25 29.72 -18.61
CA MET A 116 8.94 28.46 -19.28
C MET A 116 7.53 27.95 -18.96
N LEU A 117 7.09 28.09 -17.71
CA LEU A 117 5.81 27.58 -17.21
C LEU A 117 4.63 28.53 -17.46
N TYR A 118 4.85 29.83 -17.34
CA TYR A 118 3.83 30.87 -17.36
C TYR A 118 4.05 31.95 -18.40
N GLY A 119 5.22 31.94 -19.06
CA GLY A 119 5.48 32.87 -20.15
C GLY A 119 4.42 32.71 -21.21
N ASN A 120 3.78 33.82 -21.52
CA ASN A 120 2.92 33.89 -22.69
C ASN A 120 3.82 33.57 -23.89
N ARG A 121 3.70 32.34 -24.42
CA ARG A 121 4.27 31.99 -25.72
C ARG A 121 3.56 32.87 -26.71
N GLY A 122 4.09 34.06 -26.92
CA GLY A 122 3.53 35.06 -27.79
C GLY A 122 3.13 34.37 -29.09
N THR A 123 1.83 34.36 -29.35
CA THR A 123 1.31 34.30 -30.70
C THR A 123 2.18 35.24 -31.51
N PRO A 124 2.91 34.77 -32.53
CA PRO A 124 3.70 35.67 -33.34
C PRO A 124 2.73 36.71 -33.87
N ALA A 125 2.95 37.98 -33.51
CA ALA A 125 2.31 39.09 -34.17
C ALA A 125 2.75 39.00 -35.63
N SER A 126 1.92 38.35 -36.44
CA SER A 126 2.02 38.34 -37.89
C SER A 126 1.72 39.75 -38.36
N GLY A 127 2.74 40.61 -38.27
CA GLY A 127 2.87 41.77 -39.12
C GLY A 127 3.04 41.27 -40.54
N THR A 128 1.92 40.94 -41.18
CA THR A 128 1.82 40.92 -42.64
C THR A 128 1.05 42.17 -43.02
N ASP A 129 1.75 43.28 -42.87
CA ASP A 129 1.50 44.49 -43.64
C ASP A 129 1.89 44.15 -45.08
N ALA A 130 0.91 43.72 -45.87
CA ALA A 130 1.05 43.54 -47.32
C ALA A 130 -0.16 44.20 -47.98
N GLY A 131 -0.26 45.53 -47.77
CA GLY A 131 -1.02 46.43 -48.60
C GLY A 131 -0.11 47.12 -49.62
N VAL A 132 -0.54 47.08 -50.88
CA VAL A 132 -0.32 48.10 -51.91
C VAL A 132 1.11 48.17 -52.49
N HIS A 133 1.29 47.51 -53.64
CA HIS A 133 1.50 48.20 -54.92
C HIS A 133 1.03 47.33 -56.09
#